data_AF-A0A662SZN2-F1
#
_entry.id   AF-A0A662SZN2-F1
#
_cell.length_a   1.000
_cell.length_b   1.000
_cell.length_c   1.000
_cell.angle_alpha   90.00
_cell.angle_beta   90.00
_cell.angle_gamma   90.00
#
_symmetry.space_group_name_H-M   'P 1'
#
loop_
_entity.id
_entity.type
_entity.pdbx_description
1 polymer ?
#
loop_
_entity_poly.entity_id
_entity_poly.type
_entity_poly.pdbx_seq_one_letter_code
_entity_poly.pdbx_strand_id
1 'polypeptide(L)'
;MRLDAYDVVMRLRRVISELRGAPFCEVKVRLLRHAGREARVEGEYALRSLFSSVEEGEFEAVLDEELNPISVSIRPRAKPSVRAWVAR
;
A
#
# COMPACT_ATOMS: atom_id res chain seq x y z
N MET A 1 -1.85 4.42 24.21
CA MET A 1 -2.44 3.51 23.20
C MET A 1 -1.28 2.86 22.46
N ARG A 2 -1.11 1.53 22.55
CA ARG A 2 -0.09 0.84 21.74
C ARG A 2 -0.75 0.55 20.40
N LEU A 3 -0.31 1.23 19.35
CA LEU A 3 -0.68 0.86 17.99
C LEU A 3 0.10 -0.39 17.63
N ASP A 4 -0.62 -1.49 17.41
CA ASP A 4 -0.01 -2.72 16.94
C ASP A 4 0.37 -2.55 15.47
N ALA A 5 1.63 -2.82 15.13
CA ALA A 5 2.11 -2.78 13.76
C ALA A 5 1.29 -3.74 12.87
N TYR A 6 0.78 -4.83 13.44
CA TYR A 6 -0.11 -5.76 12.75
C TYR A 6 -1.43 -5.09 12.33
N ASP A 7 -2.07 -4.34 13.22
CA ASP A 7 -3.35 -3.68 12.94
C ASP A 7 -3.19 -2.61 11.85
N VAL A 8 -2.09 -1.84 11.92
CA VAL A 8 -1.72 -0.87 10.88
C VAL A 8 -1.56 -1.55 9.52
N VAL A 9 -0.83 -2.67 9.47
CA VAL A 9 -0.62 -3.43 8.23
C VAL A 9 -1.94 -3.95 7.67
N MET A 10 -2.80 -4.54 8.51
CA MET A 10 -4.09 -5.10 8.09
C MET A 10 -5.03 -4.01 7.56
N ARG A 11 -5.02 -2.84 8.19
CA ARG A 11 -5.80 -1.68 7.76
C ARG A 11 -5.32 -1.14 6.41
N LEU A 12 -4.01 -0.92 6.26
CA LEU A 12 -3.41 -0.43 5.01
C LEU A 12 -3.59 -1.41 3.85
N ARG A 13 -3.46 -2.72 4.13
CA ARG A 13 -3.73 -3.78 3.15
C ARG A 13 -5.14 -3.66 2.56
N ARG A 14 -6.14 -3.44 3.42
CA ARG A 14 -7.53 -3.26 3.00
C ARG A 14 -7.71 -1.97 2.21
N VAL A 15 -7.22 -0.84 2.72
CA VAL A 15 -7.39 0.47 2.07
C VAL A 15 -6.72 0.50 0.70
N ILE A 16 -5.49 0.01 0.56
CA ILE A 16 -4.77 -0.02 -0.72
C ILE A 16 -5.45 -0.98 -1.71
N SER A 17 -5.92 -2.14 -1.24
CA SER A 17 -6.69 -3.09 -2.04
C SER A 17 -7.99 -2.47 -2.59
N GLU A 18 -8.75 -1.77 -1.75
CA GLU A 18 -9.99 -1.07 -2.12
C GLU A 18 -9.71 0.08 -3.10
N LEU A 19 -8.71 0.92 -2.85
CA LEU A 19 -8.35 2.05 -3.71
C LEU A 19 -7.88 1.62 -5.11
N ARG A 20 -7.26 0.45 -5.23
CA ARG A 20 -6.67 -0.03 -6.49
C ARG A 20 -7.47 -1.16 -7.16
N GLY A 21 -8.54 -1.63 -6.53
CA GLY A 21 -9.44 -2.65 -7.09
C GLY A 21 -8.79 -4.02 -7.24
N ALA A 22 -7.85 -4.39 -6.38
CA ALA A 22 -7.16 -5.68 -6.44
C ALA A 22 -7.60 -6.60 -5.29
N PRO A 23 -7.83 -7.90 -5.52
CA PRO A 23 -8.33 -8.82 -4.50
C PRO A 23 -7.32 -9.14 -3.41
N PHE A 24 -6.02 -9.05 -3.73
CA PHE A 24 -4.95 -9.30 -2.78
C PHE A 24 -3.94 -8.15 -2.80
N CYS A 25 -3.65 -7.62 -1.62
CA CYS A 25 -2.58 -6.66 -1.38
C CYS A 25 -1.68 -7.22 -0.28
N GLU A 26 -0.37 -7.17 -0.49
CA GLU A 26 0.65 -7.33 0.53
C GLU A 26 1.20 -5.95 0.87
N VAL A 27 1.41 -5.68 2.16
CA VAL A 27 1.94 -4.41 2.66
C VAL A 27 3.14 -4.68 3.53
N LYS A 28 4.23 -3.96 3.28
CA LYS A 28 5.44 -3.98 4.09
C LYS A 28 5.70 -2.58 4.62
N VAL A 29 5.49 -2.38 5.91
CA VAL A 29 5.79 -1.12 6.59
C VAL A 29 7.29 -1.02 6.80
N ARG A 30 7.89 0.08 6.34
CA ARG A 30 9.29 0.42 6.55
C ARG A 30 9.47 1.37 7.71
N LEU A 31 8.53 2.30 7.86
CA LEU A 31 8.58 3.33 8.89
C LEU A 31 7.18 3.54 9.47
N LEU A 32 7.10 3.55 10.79
CA LEU A 32 5.91 3.93 11.54
C LEU A 32 6.34 4.98 12.57
N ARG A 33 5.80 6.19 12.47
CA ARG A 33 6.08 7.30 13.39
C ARG A 33 4.78 7.84 13.97
N HIS A 34 4.79 8.16 15.26
CA HIS A 34 3.69 8.85 15.91
C HIS A 34 3.98 10.35 15.99
N ALA A 35 3.01 11.16 15.59
CA ALA A 35 3.05 12.62 15.68
C ALA A 35 1.78 13.08 16.40
N GLY A 36 1.81 13.06 17.73
CA GLY A 36 0.63 13.38 18.54
C GLY A 36 -0.45 12.32 18.39
N ARG A 37 -1.61 12.72 17.83
CA ARG A 37 -2.76 11.84 17.57
C ARG A 37 -2.74 11.16 16.21
N GLU A 38 -1.71 11.41 15.41
CA GLU A 38 -1.56 10.83 14.08
C GLU A 38 -0.44 9.78 14.04
N ALA A 39 -0.63 8.77 13.20
CA ALA A 39 0.41 7.83 12.82
C ALA A 39 0.77 8.04 11.35
N ARG A 40 2.05 8.31 11.08
CA ARG A 40 2.61 8.38 9.73
C ARG A 40 3.28 7.06 9.39
N VAL A 41 2.92 6.51 8.24
CA VAL A 41 3.37 5.20 7.77
C VAL A 41 3.96 5.34 6.39
N GLU A 42 5.15 4.77 6.20
CA GLU A 42 5.78 4.64 4.89
C GLU A 42 6.09 3.18 4.63
N GLY A 43 5.87 2.72 3.41
CA GLY A 43 6.08 1.33 3.08
C GLY A 43 5.96 1.00 1.61
N GLU A 44 5.99 -0.30 1.34
CA GLU A 44 5.85 -0.89 0.02
C GLU A 44 4.57 -1.70 -0.03
N TYR A 45 3.95 -1.75 -1.20
CA TYR A 45 2.79 -2.60 -1.46
C TYR A 45 3.00 -3.45 -2.71
N ALA A 46 2.37 -4.62 -2.72
CA ALA A 46 2.28 -5.48 -3.88
C ALA A 46 0.82 -5.92 -4.07
N LEU A 47 0.23 -5.58 -5.22
CA LEU A 47 -1.09 -6.02 -5.63
C LEU A 47 -0.97 -7.29 -6.46
N ARG A 48 -1.71 -8.31 -6.04
CA ARG A 48 -1.82 -9.59 -6.74
C ARG A 48 -3.26 -9.80 -7.18
N SER A 49 -3.40 -10.27 -8.42
CA SER A 49 -4.63 -10.88 -8.93
C SER A 49 -4.49 -12.40 -8.83
N LEU A 50 -5.60 -13.13 -8.99
CA LEU A 50 -5.64 -14.60 -8.99
C LEU A 50 -4.64 -15.24 -9.97
N PHE A 51 -4.23 -14.50 -11.01
CA PHE A 51 -3.38 -15.03 -12.09
C PHE A 51 -2.08 -14.26 -12.34
N SER A 52 -1.81 -13.13 -11.65
CA SER A 52 -0.56 -12.36 -11.86
C SER A 52 -0.32 -11.30 -10.77
N SER A 53 0.95 -10.92 -10.54
CA SER A 53 1.29 -9.66 -9.87
C SER A 53 0.88 -8.50 -10.77
N VAL A 54 -0.06 -7.68 -10.30
CA VAL A 54 -0.66 -6.59 -11.09
C VAL A 54 0.20 -5.35 -10.98
N GLU A 55 0.70 -5.04 -9.79
CA GLU A 55 1.41 -3.82 -9.51
C GLU A 55 2.21 -3.92 -8.22
N GLU A 56 3.32 -3.21 -8.15
CA GLU A 56 4.10 -3.02 -6.93
C GLU A 56 4.47 -1.54 -6.84
N GLY A 57 4.70 -1.04 -5.63
CA GLY A 57 5.09 0.35 -5.45
C GLY A 57 5.29 0.74 -4.00
N GLU A 58 5.37 2.04 -3.78
CA GLU A 58 5.53 2.65 -2.47
C GLU A 58 4.24 3.35 -2.05
N PHE A 59 4.03 3.49 -0.75
CA PHE A 59 2.95 4.29 -0.21
C PHE A 59 3.41 5.10 0.99
N GLU A 60 2.72 6.22 1.19
CA GLU A 60 2.79 7.05 2.38
C GLU A 60 1.36 7.23 2.89
N ALA A 61 1.12 7.01 4.18
CA ALA A 61 -0.19 7.14 4.79
C ALA A 61 -0.14 7.92 6.09
N VAL A 62 -1.18 8.70 6.34
CA VAL A 62 -1.45 9.34 7.64
C VAL A 62 -2.73 8.74 8.17
N LEU A 63 -2.67 8.19 9.37
CA LEU A 63 -3.78 7.57 10.08
C LEU A 63 -4.10 8.38 11.34
N ASP A 64 -5.36 8.43 11.73
CA ASP A 64 -5.76 8.97 13.04
C ASP A 64 -5.48 7.96 14.18
N GLU A 65 -5.91 8.31 15.40
CA GLU A 65 -5.75 7.48 16.60
C GLU A 65 -6.56 6.17 16.56
N GLU A 66 -7.57 6.09 15.70
CA GLU A 66 -8.42 4.93 15.46
C GLU A 66 -7.98 4.13 14.21
N LEU A 67 -6.83 4.46 13.62
CA LEU A 67 -6.32 3.89 12.37
C LEU A 67 -7.20 4.15 11.14
N ASN A 68 -8.03 5.19 11.15
CA ASN A 68 -8.71 5.63 9.95
C ASN A 68 -7.75 6.43 9.06
N PRO A 69 -7.75 6.17 7.74
CA PRO A 69 -6.90 6.91 6.82
C PRO A 69 -7.36 8.37 6.71
N ILE A 70 -6.51 9.29 7.17
CA ILE A 70 -6.63 10.72 6.89
C ILE A 70 -6.15 11.01 5.46
N SER A 71 -5.02 10.42 5.08
CA SER A 71 -4.50 10.47 3.72
C SER A 71 -3.72 9.22 3.36
N VAL A 72 -3.79 8.82 2.09
CA VAL A 72 -3.01 7.71 1.53
C VAL A 72 -2.52 8.13 0.14
N SER A 73 -1.20 8.18 -0.02
CA SER A 73 -0.53 8.45 -1.28
C SER A 73 0.13 7.17 -1.78
N ILE A 74 -0.14 6.80 -3.02
CA ILE A 74 0.36 5.57 -3.63
C ILE A 74 1.20 5.94 -4.85
N ARG A 75 2.42 5.40 -4.92
CA ARG A 75 3.37 5.60 -6.02
C ARG A 75 3.67 4.24 -6.66
N PRO A 76 2.98 3.87 -7.76
CA PRO A 76 3.30 2.66 -8.51
C PRO A 76 4.73 2.69 -9.01
N ARG A 77 5.45 1.59 -8.85
CA ARG A 77 6.74 1.38 -9.52
C ARG A 77 6.43 1.01 -10.96
N ALA A 78 6.96 1.77 -11.91
CA ALA A 78 6.79 1.46 -13.33
C ALA A 78 7.33 0.03 -13.58
N LYS A 79 6.47 -0.86 -14.07
CA LYS A 79 6.96 -2.10 -14.67
C LYS A 79 7.71 -1.70 -15.96
N PRO A 80 8.87 -2.31 -16.27
CA PRO A 80 9.43 -2.17 -17.59
C PRO A 80 8.38 -2.64 -18.59
N SER A 81 7.88 -1.72 -19.42
CA SER A 81 6.94 -2.05 -20.48
C SER A 81 7.57 -3.12 -21.36
N VAL A 82 6.99 -4.32 -21.39
CA VAL A 82 7.34 -5.31 -22.39
C VAL A 82 7.07 -4.65 -23.73
N ARG A 83 8.14 -4.26 -24.44
CA ARG A 83 8.05 -3.78 -25.83
C ARG A 83 7.23 -4.81 -26.58
N ALA A 84 6.03 -4.44 -27.01
CA ALA A 84 5.26 -5.23 -27.94
C ALA A 84 6.10 -5.34 -29.23
N TRP A 85 6.72 -6.50 -29.43
CA TRP A 85 7.26 -6.89 -30.71
C TRP A 85 6.06 -7.10 -31.63
N VAL A 86 5.65 -6.04 -32.33
CA VAL A 86 4.82 -6.18 -33.52
C VAL A 86 5.74 -6.71 -34.59
N ALA A 87 5.80 -8.03 -34.73
CA ALA A 87 6.36 -8.66 -35.92
C ALA A 87 5.47 -8.26 -37.10
N ARG A 88 6.08 -7.54 -38.05
CA ARG A 88 5.53 -7.30 -39.38
C ARG A 88 5.97 -8.42 -40.31
#